data_AF-A0A2E7QK81-F1
#
_entry.id   AF-A0A2E7QK81-F1
#
_cell.length_a   1.000
_cell.length_b   1.000
_cell.length_c   1.000
_cell.angle_alpha   90.00
_cell.angle_beta   90.00
_cell.angle_gamma   90.00
#
_symmetry.space_group_name_H-M   'P 1'
#
loop_
_entity.id
_entity.type
_entity.pdbx_description
1 polymer ?
#
loop_
_entity_poly.entity_id
_entity_poly.type
_entity_poly.pdbx_seq_one_letter_code
_entity_poly.pdbx_strand_id
1 'polypeptide(L)'
;MREHGLQAPQRVGHPHGSKAHDGTIITEKPNQMWGTDATTAITLEEGQAFVFIGVDHCNFECTGIHASAKGIDSRHWNRFARESGNTLATIQHRLRWG
;
A
#
# COMPACT_ATOMS: atom_id res chain seq x y z
N MET A 1 31.65 9.94 -12.24
CA MET A 1 31.40 8.66 -11.52
C MET A 1 31.52 7.44 -12.43
N ARG A 2 30.84 7.39 -13.60
CA ARG A 2 30.98 6.28 -14.57
C ARG A 2 32.41 6.08 -15.12
N GLU A 3 33.18 7.14 -15.33
CA GLU A 3 34.54 7.04 -15.90
C GLU A 3 35.60 6.44 -14.98
N HIS A 4 35.37 6.43 -13.66
CA HIS A 4 36.26 5.83 -12.67
C HIS A 4 35.76 4.45 -12.17
N GLY A 5 34.75 3.88 -12.83
CA GLY A 5 34.18 2.57 -12.46
C GLY A 5 33.49 2.53 -11.09
N LEU A 6 33.25 3.69 -10.46
CA LEU A 6 32.64 3.75 -9.13
C LEU A 6 31.12 3.64 -9.25
N GLN A 7 30.56 2.53 -8.76
CA GLN A 7 29.12 2.33 -8.61
C GLN A 7 28.61 3.00 -7.32
N ALA A 8 27.39 3.54 -7.36
CA ALA A 8 26.71 3.99 -6.16
C ALA A 8 26.48 2.78 -5.23
N PRO A 9 26.59 2.93 -3.90
CA PRO A 9 26.32 1.85 -2.97
C PRO A 9 24.93 1.25 -3.19
N GLN A 10 24.85 0.07 -3.80
CA GLN A 10 23.62 -0.70 -3.85
C GLN A 10 23.44 -1.42 -2.52
N ARG A 11 22.36 -1.11 -1.80
CA ARG A 11 21.89 -2.03 -0.75
C ARG A 11 21.55 -3.34 -1.43
N VAL A 12 22.22 -4.42 -1.06
CA VAL A 12 21.83 -5.77 -1.46
C VAL A 12 20.47 -6.02 -0.83
N GLY A 13 19.40 -5.88 -1.63
CA GLY A 13 18.07 -6.28 -1.22
C GLY A 13 18.02 -7.79 -1.03
N HIS A 14 17.12 -8.26 -0.16
CA HIS A 14 16.80 -9.69 -0.10
C HIS A 14 16.32 -10.18 -1.49
N PRO A 15 16.53 -11.46 -1.83
CA PRO A 15 15.93 -12.03 -3.04
C PRO A 15 14.42 -11.85 -2.89
N HIS A 16 13.87 -10.91 -3.66
CA HIS A 16 12.42 -10.77 -3.70
C HIS A 16 11.90 -12.07 -4.30
N GLY A 17 10.77 -12.57 -3.79
CA GLY A 17 10.10 -13.75 -4.35
C GLY A 17 9.80 -13.59 -5.85
N SER A 18 9.11 -14.56 -6.47
CA SER A 18 8.74 -14.46 -7.89
C SER A 18 8.09 -13.11 -8.20
N LYS A 19 8.83 -12.23 -8.89
CA LYS A 19 8.40 -10.87 -9.25
C LYS A 19 7.33 -10.82 -10.34
N ALA A 20 6.94 -11.98 -10.86
CA ALA A 20 5.94 -12.05 -11.91
C ALA A 20 4.55 -11.92 -11.29
N HIS A 21 4.08 -10.68 -11.23
CA HIS A 21 2.64 -10.45 -11.33
C HIS A 21 2.22 -10.92 -12.74
N ASP A 22 1.13 -11.67 -12.84
CA ASP A 22 0.58 -12.14 -14.13
C ASP A 22 -0.03 -11.01 -14.98
N GLY A 23 0.10 -9.75 -14.52
CA GLY A 23 -0.43 -8.56 -15.17
C GLY A 23 -1.91 -8.31 -14.90
N THR A 24 -2.58 -9.16 -14.10
CA THR A 24 -4.02 -9.06 -13.87
C THR A 24 -4.29 -8.60 -12.44
N ILE A 25 -4.65 -7.33 -12.30
CA ILE A 25 -5.03 -6.75 -11.01
C ILE A 25 -6.55 -6.74 -10.81
N ILE A 26 -7.32 -6.69 -11.90
CA ILE A 26 -8.79 -6.68 -11.90
C ILE A 26 -9.32 -8.09 -11.58
N THR A 27 -10.38 -8.17 -10.79
CA THR A 27 -11.04 -9.44 -10.43
C THR A 27 -12.40 -9.60 -11.11
N GLU A 28 -12.87 -10.85 -11.24
CA GLU A 28 -14.16 -11.15 -11.89
C GLU A 28 -15.37 -10.79 -11.02
N LYS A 29 -15.19 -10.79 -9.69
CA LYS A 29 -16.25 -10.48 -8.72
C LYS A 29 -15.73 -9.52 -7.65
N PRO A 30 -16.62 -8.70 -7.06
CA PRO A 30 -16.27 -7.88 -5.90
C PRO A 30 -15.82 -8.73 -4.71
N ASN A 31 -15.05 -8.11 -3.80
CA ASN A 31 -14.52 -8.69 -2.57
C ASN A 31 -13.53 -9.85 -2.77
N GLN A 32 -12.95 -10.00 -3.96
CA GLN A 32 -11.92 -11.01 -4.25
C GLN A 32 -10.50 -10.47 -4.00
N MET A 33 -10.27 -9.21 -4.38
CA MET A 33 -9.00 -8.51 -4.17
C MET A 33 -9.27 -7.02 -4.07
N TRP A 34 -8.43 -6.34 -3.29
CA TRP A 34 -8.42 -4.91 -3.15
C TRP A 34 -6.99 -4.39 -3.24
N GLY A 35 -6.87 -3.15 -3.70
CA GLY A 35 -5.64 -2.38 -3.70
C GLY A 35 -5.69 -1.34 -2.60
N THR A 36 -4.54 -0.96 -2.08
CA THR A 36 -4.43 0.18 -1.17
C THR A 36 -3.42 1.17 -1.69
N ASP A 37 -3.74 2.44 -1.52
CA ASP A 37 -2.81 3.53 -1.77
C ASP A 37 -2.93 4.59 -0.66
N ALA A 38 -1.98 5.51 -0.62
CA ALA A 38 -1.98 6.64 0.28
C ALA A 38 -1.66 7.93 -0.47
N THR A 39 -2.37 8.99 -0.12
CA THR A 39 -2.13 10.34 -0.61
C THR A 39 -2.14 11.33 0.55
N THR A 40 -1.88 12.60 0.29
CA THR A 40 -1.98 13.68 1.27
C THR A 40 -2.93 14.77 0.79
N ALA A 41 -3.69 15.34 1.70
CA ALA A 41 -4.52 16.52 1.46
C ALA A 41 -4.19 17.60 2.50
N ILE A 42 -4.40 18.87 2.15
CA ILE A 42 -4.27 19.98 3.09
C ILE A 42 -5.68 20.35 3.58
N THR A 43 -5.85 20.35 4.89
CA THR A 43 -7.05 20.86 5.56
C THR A 43 -6.84 22.33 5.95
N LEU A 44 -7.93 23.08 6.10
CA LEU A 44 -7.87 24.51 6.41
C LEU A 44 -7.37 24.79 7.84
N GLU A 45 -7.68 23.91 8.79
CA GLU A 45 -7.40 24.13 10.22
C GLU A 45 -6.20 23.32 10.73
N GLU A 46 -6.10 22.05 10.32
CA GLU A 46 -5.13 21.10 10.90
C GLU A 46 -3.89 20.90 10.01
N GLY A 47 -3.87 21.51 8.82
CA GLY A 47 -2.79 21.36 7.86
C GLY A 47 -2.82 20.00 7.15
N GLN A 48 -1.66 19.37 6.97
CA GLN A 48 -1.53 18.17 6.16
C GLN A 48 -2.15 16.93 6.84
N ALA A 49 -3.08 16.28 6.13
CA ALA A 49 -3.62 14.98 6.46
C ALA A 49 -3.10 13.92 5.47
N PHE A 50 -2.76 12.75 5.98
CA PHE A 50 -2.42 11.56 5.21
C PHE A 50 -3.68 10.71 5.08
N VAL A 51 -4.10 10.43 3.85
CA VAL A 51 -5.33 9.70 3.52
C VAL A 51 -4.95 8.36 2.92
N PHE A 52 -5.47 7.29 3.51
CA PHE A 52 -5.30 5.90 3.08
C PHE A 52 -6.63 5.39 2.54
N ILE A 53 -6.61 4.72 1.38
CA ILE A 53 -7.82 4.25 0.71
C ILE A 53 -7.63 2.79 0.32
N GLY A 54 -8.65 1.97 0.57
CA GLY A 54 -8.81 0.64 -0.02
C GLY A 54 -9.80 0.69 -1.18
N VAL A 55 -9.46 0.06 -2.31
CA VAL A 55 -10.28 0.04 -3.53
C VAL A 55 -10.46 -1.41 -3.99
N ASP A 56 -11.70 -1.82 -4.21
CA ASP A 56 -12.00 -3.14 -4.80
C ASP A 56 -11.55 -3.20 -6.27
N HIS A 57 -10.86 -4.26 -6.67
CA HIS A 57 -10.30 -4.36 -8.01
C HIS A 57 -11.31 -4.80 -9.09
N CYS A 58 -12.51 -5.26 -8.72
CA CYS A 58 -13.56 -5.62 -9.68
C CYS A 58 -14.35 -4.39 -10.11
N ASN A 59 -14.84 -3.62 -9.14
CA ASN A 59 -15.81 -2.55 -9.39
C ASN A 59 -15.29 -1.14 -9.04
N PHE A 60 -14.05 -1.03 -8.55
CA PHE A 60 -13.42 0.23 -8.13
C PHE A 60 -14.12 0.95 -6.99
N GLU A 61 -14.99 0.26 -6.24
CA GLU A 61 -15.63 0.86 -5.07
C GLU A 61 -14.61 1.06 -3.94
N CYS A 62 -14.77 2.17 -3.22
CA CYS A 62 -14.00 2.43 -2.01
C CYS A 62 -14.48 1.48 -0.91
N THR A 63 -13.60 0.58 -0.48
CA THR A 63 -13.88 -0.40 0.57
C THR A 63 -13.50 0.09 1.96
N GLY A 64 -12.71 1.17 2.05
CA GLY A 64 -12.36 1.82 3.30
C GLY A 64 -11.52 3.09 3.11
N ILE A 65 -11.64 4.03 4.05
CA ILE A 65 -10.86 5.28 4.10
C ILE A 65 -10.40 5.57 5.52
N HIS A 66 -9.17 6.05 5.67
CA HIS A 66 -8.63 6.55 6.95
C HIS A 66 -7.77 7.78 6.73
N ALA A 67 -7.96 8.78 7.60
CA ALA A 67 -7.15 9.99 7.60
C ALA A 67 -6.36 10.09 8.92
N SER A 68 -5.10 10.50 8.84
CA SER A 68 -4.22 10.69 9.98
C SER A 68 -3.43 11.99 9.83
N ALA A 69 -3.31 12.76 10.91
CA ALA A 69 -2.41 13.91 10.97
C ALA A 69 -0.92 13.50 11.02
N LYS A 70 -0.64 12.24 11.34
CA LYS A 70 0.71 11.68 11.44
C LYS A 70 1.07 10.91 10.18
N GLY A 71 2.35 11.01 9.81
CA GLY A 71 2.88 10.56 8.52
C GLY A 71 2.80 9.06 8.23
N ILE A 72 3.09 8.73 6.97
CA ILE A 72 3.09 7.37 6.47
C ILE A 72 4.29 6.61 7.03
N ASP A 73 4.05 5.85 8.10
CA ASP A 73 4.95 4.80 8.57
C ASP A 73 4.20 3.46 8.65
N SER A 74 4.94 2.37 8.87
CA SER A 74 4.38 1.03 8.99
C SER A 74 3.36 0.89 10.13
N ARG A 75 3.39 1.75 11.16
CA ARG A 75 2.44 1.73 12.28
C ARG A 75 1.08 2.29 11.86
N HIS A 76 1.06 3.33 11.03
CA HIS A 76 -0.19 3.91 10.52
C HIS A 76 -0.87 2.97 9.51
N TRP A 77 -0.09 2.28 8.67
CA TRP A 77 -0.61 1.20 7.81
C TRP A 77 -1.24 0.06 8.62
N ASN A 78 -0.56 -0.39 9.69
CA ASN A 78 -1.09 -1.43 10.56
C ASN A 78 -2.34 -0.99 11.33
N ARG A 79 -2.50 0.31 11.60
CA ARG A 79 -3.70 0.85 12.22
C ARG A 79 -4.87 0.84 11.23
N PHE A 80 -4.68 1.32 10.01
CA PHE A 80 -5.68 1.24 8.94
C PHE A 80 -6.14 -0.21 8.74
N ALA A 81 -5.20 -1.16 8.57
CA ALA A 81 -5.52 -2.57 8.39
C ALA A 81 -6.38 -3.18 9.51
N ARG A 82 -6.25 -2.67 10.75
CA ARG A 82 -7.01 -3.14 11.92
C ARG A 82 -8.38 -2.47 12.05
N GLU A 83 -8.48 -1.18 11.75
CA GLU A 83 -9.69 -0.38 11.99
C GLU A 83 -10.78 -0.64 10.93
N SER A 84 -10.41 -0.97 9.70
CA SER A 84 -11.37 -1.30 8.64
C SER A 84 -11.84 -2.77 8.62
N GLY A 85 -11.70 -3.48 9.74
CA GLY A 85 -12.48 -4.67 10.13
C GLY A 85 -12.47 -5.87 9.17
N ASN A 86 -11.79 -6.96 9.56
CA ASN A 86 -11.89 -8.36 9.07
C ASN A 86 -11.90 -8.73 7.57
N THR A 87 -12.16 -7.83 6.62
CA THR A 87 -11.86 -8.04 5.18
C THR A 87 -10.39 -7.76 4.87
N LEU A 88 -9.70 -7.00 5.75
CA LEU A 88 -8.29 -6.62 5.60
C LEU A 88 -7.30 -7.61 6.22
N ALA A 89 -7.68 -8.30 7.30
CA ALA A 89 -6.77 -9.19 8.03
C ALA A 89 -6.40 -10.47 7.25
N THR A 90 -7.28 -10.95 6.38
CA THR A 90 -7.12 -12.21 5.64
C THR A 90 -6.00 -12.15 4.58
N ILE A 91 -5.61 -10.96 4.13
CA ILE A 91 -4.62 -10.79 3.05
C ILE A 91 -3.31 -10.13 3.54
N GLN A 92 -3.24 -9.57 4.74
CA GLN A 92 -1.94 -9.14 5.27
C GLN A 92 -1.00 -10.35 5.52
N HIS A 93 -1.57 -11.55 5.76
CA HIS A 93 -0.80 -12.80 5.82
C HIS A 93 -0.36 -13.33 4.44
N ARG A 94 -0.98 -12.85 3.34
CA ARG A 94 -0.68 -13.27 1.97
C ARG A 94 0.17 -12.26 1.19
N LEU A 95 0.21 -11.00 1.64
CA LEU A 95 1.04 -9.93 1.09
C LEU A 95 2.20 -9.56 2.01
N ARG A 96 2.82 -10.57 2.65
CA ARG A 96 4.19 -10.42 3.16
C ARG A 96 5.09 -10.29 1.93
N TRP A 97 5.27 -9.06 1.47
CA TRP A 97 6.32 -8.69 0.51
C TRP A 97 7.64 -9.28 1.01
N GLY A 98 8.08 -10.35 0.35
CA GLY A 98 9.39 -10.97 0.48
C GLY A 98 10.36 -10.37 -0.53
#